data_AF-A0A967WDC5-F1
#
_entry.id   AF-A0A967WDC5-F1
#
_cell.length_a   1.000
_cell.length_b   1.000
_cell.length_c   1.000
_cell.angle_alpha   90.00
_cell.angle_beta   90.00
_cell.angle_gamma   90.00
#
_symmetry.space_group_name_H-M   'P 1'
#
loop_
_entity.id
_entity.type
_entity.pdbx_description
1 polymer ?
#
loop_
_entity_poly.entity_id
_entity_poly.type
_entity_poly.pdbx_seq_one_letter_code
_entity_poly.pdbx_strand_id
1 'polypeptide(L)' 'MSVLRIATDSTADVPAELAADLGIVVIPCQVFWGEEIYRD' A
#
# COMPACT_ATOMS: atom_id res chain seq x y z
N MET A 1 16.41 -16.64 14.55
CA MET A 1 15.93 -15.24 14.47
C MET A 1 14.74 -15.21 13.54
N SER A 2 13.62 -14.63 13.97
CA SER A 2 12.47 -14.39 13.10
C SER A 2 12.69 -13.09 12.32
N VAL A 3 12.20 -13.04 11.08
CA VAL A 3 12.24 -11.83 10.25
C VAL A 3 10.90 -11.11 10.39
N LEU A 4 10.94 -9.85 10.86
CA LEU A 4 9.78 -8.96 10.90
C LEU A 4 9.68 -8.21 9.56
N ARG A 5 8.46 -8.06 9.05
CA ARG A 5 8.13 -7.27 7.85
C ARG A 5 6.93 -6.38 8.17
N ILE A 6 6.87 -5.22 7.56
CA ILE A 6 5.76 -4.28 7.71
C ILE A 6 4.93 -4.30 6.43
N ALA A 7 3.61 -4.38 6.61
CA ALA A 7 2.64 -4.17 5.54
C ALA A 7 1.61 -3.12 6.00
N THR A 8 1.14 -2.33 5.06
CA THR A 8 0.06 -1.34 5.24
C THR A 8 -0.80 -1.29 3.97
N ASP A 9 -1.83 -0.45 3.93
CA ASP A 9 -2.67 -0.25 2.76
C ASP A 9 -2.48 1.15 2.16
N SER A 10 -3.08 1.39 0.99
CA SER A 10 -2.97 2.66 0.26
C SER A 10 -3.54 3.85 1.04
N THR A 11 -4.45 3.63 2.00
CA THR A 11 -5.09 4.70 2.78
C THR A 11 -4.16 5.33 3.83
N ALA A 12 -2.99 4.73 4.05
CA ALA A 12 -1.98 5.26 4.97
C ALA A 12 -1.24 6.50 4.41
N ASP A 13 -1.45 6.84 3.13
CA ASP A 13 -0.86 8.01 2.46
C ASP A 13 0.68 8.08 2.60
N VAL A 14 1.34 6.91 2.68
CA VAL A 14 2.81 6.83 2.76
C VAL A 14 3.40 7.16 1.39
N PRO A 15 4.36 8.11 1.28
CA PRO A 15 5.03 8.38 0.02
C PRO A 15 5.70 7.12 -0.55
N ALA A 16 5.50 6.85 -1.85
CA ALA A 16 5.95 5.60 -2.49
C ALA A 16 7.47 5.38 -2.36
N GLU A 17 8.27 6.43 -2.48
CA GLU A 17 9.73 6.37 -2.30
C GLU A 17 10.09 5.92 -0.89
N LEU A 18 9.42 6.47 0.13
CA LEU A 18 9.65 6.10 1.53
C LEU A 18 9.25 4.65 1.83
N ALA A 19 8.11 4.19 1.29
CA ALA A 19 7.68 2.80 1.45
C ALA A 19 8.68 1.83 0.81
N ALA A 20 9.20 2.16 -0.38
CA ALA A 20 10.21 1.37 -1.07
C ALA A 20 11.53 1.33 -0.29
N ASP A 21 12.02 2.47 0.17
CA ASP A 21 13.27 2.59 0.92
C ASP A 21 13.24 1.81 2.24
N LEU A 22 12.08 1.76 2.91
CA LEU A 22 11.88 1.03 4.16
C LEU A 22 11.48 -0.44 3.96
N GLY A 23 11.26 -0.90 2.72
CA GLY A 23 10.80 -2.26 2.43
C GLY A 23 9.40 -2.56 2.96
N ILE A 24 8.53 -1.54 3.03
CA ILE A 24 7.13 -1.66 3.43
C ILE A 24 6.33 -2.16 2.23
N VAL A 25 5.50 -3.18 2.45
CA VAL A 25 4.55 -3.65 1.43
C VAL A 25 3.25 -2.84 1.56
N VAL A 26 2.89 -2.10 0.51
CA VAL A 26 1.60 -1.39 0.42
C VAL A 26 0.60 -2.25 -0.35
N ILE A 27 -0.56 -2.51 0.25
CA ILE A 27 -1.66 -3.25 -0.36
C ILE A 27 -2.68 -2.23 -0.90
N PRO A 28 -2.90 -2.15 -2.23
CA PRO A 28 -3.81 -1.17 -2.79
C PRO A 28 -5.26 -1.48 -2.45
N CYS A 29 -6.00 -0.48 -1.99
CA CYS A 29 -7.45 -0.56 -1.85
C CYS A 29 -8.15 -0.48 -3.21
N GLN A 30 -9.39 -0.95 -3.26
CA GLN A 30 -10.23 -0.78 -4.44
C GLN A 30 -11.03 0.51 -4.35
N VAL A 31 -10.97 1.32 -5.40
CA VAL A 31 -11.78 2.53 -5.54
C VAL A 31 -12.85 2.27 -6.58
N PHE A 32 -14.11 2.33 -6.16
CA PHE A 32 -15.27 2.20 -7.03
C PHE A 32 -15.62 3.59 -7.56
N TRP A 33 -15.49 3.78 -8.87
CA TRP A 33 -15.81 5.04 -9.55
C TRP A 33 -16.83 4.78 -10.66
N GLY A 34 -18.11 4.95 -10.33
CA GLY A 34 -19.20 4.51 -11.20
C GLY A 34 -19.22 2.98 -11.33
N GLU A 35 -19.13 2.48 -12.57
CA GLU A 35 -19.08 1.04 -12.87
C GLU A 35 -17.64 0.50 -12.95
N GLU A 36 -16.64 1.36 -12.78
CA GLU A 36 -15.22 1.01 -12.90
C GLU A 36 -14.59 0.81 -11.51
N ILE A 37 -13.63 -0.12 -11.44
CA ILE A 37 -12.87 -0.42 -10.23
C ILE A 37 -11.39 -0.12 -10.49
N TYR A 38 -10.84 0.77 -9.66
CA TYR A 38 -9.45 1.19 -9.68
C TYR A 38 -8.69 0.62 -8.48
N ARG A 39 -7.37 0.64 -8.59
CA ARG A 39 -6.47 0.43 -7.45
C ARG A 39 -5.92 1.78 -7.04
N ASP A 40 -6.07 2.09 -5.77
CA ASP A 40 -5.44 3.21 -5.10
C ASP A 40 -3.94 2.92 -4.88
#